data_AF-A0A2L0D026-F1
#
_entry.id   AF-A0A2L0D026-F1
#
_cell.length_a   1.000
_cell.length_b   1.000
_cell.length_c   1.000
_cell.angle_alpha   90.00
_cell.angle_beta   90.00
_cell.angle_gamma   90.00
#
_symmetry.space_group_name_H-M   'P 1'
#
loop_
_entity.id
_entity.type
_entity.pdbx_description
1 polymer ?
#
loop_
_entity_poly.entity_id
_entity_poly.type
_entity_poly.pdbx_seq_one_letter_code
_entity_poly.pdbx_strand_id
1 'polypeptide(L)'
;CFGGTAALFNALNWVESSAWNGKYALVVAADIAVYAKGPARPTGGAGAVAMLIGAHAPLVFDRGVRSLHMRHVYDFYKPDLSSEYPTVDSKKSIEC
;
A
#
# COMPACT_ATOMS: atom_id res chain seq x y z
N CYS A 1 2.52 1.91 -3.54
CA CYS A 1 1.40 2.48 -2.74
C CYS A 1 0.43 1.43 -2.18
N PHE A 2 -0.11 0.47 -2.95
CA PHE A 2 -1.15 -0.46 -2.44
C PHE A 2 -0.67 -1.51 -1.41
N GLY A 3 0.64 -1.77 -1.29
CA GLY A 3 1.20 -2.83 -0.43
C GLY A 3 0.79 -2.74 1.05
N GLY A 4 0.68 -1.52 1.60
CA GLY A 4 0.22 -1.31 2.98
C GLY A 4 -1.25 -1.76 3.19
N THR A 5 -2.12 -1.46 2.23
CA THR A 5 -3.53 -1.91 2.24
C THR A 5 -3.62 -3.44 2.11
N ALA A 6 -2.80 -4.05 1.25
CA ALA A 6 -2.76 -5.50 1.12
C ALA A 6 -2.32 -6.18 2.44
N ALA A 7 -1.27 -5.66 3.08
CA ALA A 7 -0.82 -6.16 4.39
C ALA A 7 -1.88 -5.98 5.48
N LEU A 8 -2.61 -4.85 5.47
CA LEU A 8 -3.73 -4.60 6.37
C LEU A 8 -4.85 -5.63 6.19
N PHE A 9 -5.26 -5.93 4.96
CA PHE A 9 -6.26 -6.96 4.71
C PHE A 9 -5.77 -8.35 5.11
N ASN A 10 -4.51 -8.67 4.90
CA ASN A 10 -3.94 -9.94 5.37
C ASN A 10 -3.97 -10.05 6.90
N ALA A 11 -3.66 -8.96 7.61
CA ALA A 11 -3.73 -8.91 9.08
C ALA A 11 -5.17 -9.08 9.59
N LEU A 12 -6.13 -8.39 8.98
CA LEU A 12 -7.56 -8.55 9.30
C LEU A 12 -8.02 -10.00 9.09
N ASN A 13 -7.72 -10.58 7.92
CA ASN A 13 -8.05 -11.97 7.62
C ASN A 13 -7.40 -12.95 8.62
N TRP A 14 -6.16 -12.69 9.02
CA TRP A 14 -5.47 -13.53 10.02
C TRP A 14 -6.13 -13.44 11.39
N VAL A 15 -6.45 -12.23 11.87
CA VAL A 15 -7.15 -12.02 13.15
C VAL A 15 -8.53 -12.70 13.16
N GLU A 16 -9.20 -12.77 12.01
CA GLU A 16 -10.50 -13.43 11.86
C GLU A 16 -10.41 -14.94 11.58
N SER A 17 -9.22 -15.48 11.38
CA SER A 17 -9.01 -16.88 11.02
C SER A 17 -8.99 -17.82 12.23
N SER A 18 -9.20 -19.12 11.97
CA SER A 18 -9.01 -20.17 12.99
C SER A 18 -7.56 -20.33 13.46
N ALA A 19 -6.59 -19.76 12.73
CA ALA A 19 -5.18 -19.76 13.10
C ALA A 19 -4.82 -18.59 14.03
N TRP A 20 -5.76 -17.69 14.33
CA TRP A 20 -5.52 -16.60 15.25
C TRP A 20 -5.25 -17.13 16.67
N ASN A 21 -4.18 -16.64 17.28
CA ASN A 21 -3.74 -17.06 18.62
C ASN A 21 -4.00 -16.00 19.69
N GLY A 22 -4.90 -15.04 19.43
CA GLY A 22 -5.25 -13.97 20.35
C GLY A 22 -4.27 -12.79 20.39
N LYS A 23 -3.13 -12.86 19.67
CA LYS A 23 -2.16 -11.75 19.62
C LYS A 23 -2.56 -10.69 18.61
N TYR A 24 -2.08 -9.46 18.80
CA TYR A 24 -2.21 -8.42 17.79
C TYR A 24 -1.38 -8.72 16.54
N ALA A 25 -1.90 -8.31 15.38
CA ALA A 25 -1.09 -8.15 14.19
C ALA A 25 -0.55 -6.71 14.13
N LEU A 26 0.70 -6.56 13.70
CA LEU A 26 1.32 -5.26 13.44
C LEU A 26 1.56 -5.10 11.95
N VAL A 27 0.96 -4.07 11.36
CA VAL A 27 1.14 -3.73 9.95
C VAL A 27 1.96 -2.46 9.86
N VAL A 28 3.00 -2.47 9.02
CA VAL A 28 3.84 -1.31 8.76
C VAL A 28 3.77 -0.99 7.27
N ALA A 29 3.33 0.23 6.95
CA ALA A 29 3.40 0.79 5.61
C ALA A 29 4.46 1.89 5.62
N ALA A 30 5.55 1.69 4.87
CA ALA A 30 6.66 2.62 4.81
C ALA A 30 7.19 2.70 3.38
N ASP A 31 7.57 3.90 2.96
CA ASP A 31 8.09 4.15 1.61
C ASP A 31 8.99 5.39 1.60
N ILE A 32 9.92 5.41 0.64
CA ILE A 32 10.70 6.59 0.24
C ILE A 32 10.42 6.81 -1.25
N ALA A 33 9.67 7.85 -1.58
CA ALA A 33 9.33 8.24 -2.94
C ALA A 33 10.35 9.24 -3.48
N VAL A 34 11.28 8.74 -4.30
CA VAL A 34 12.31 9.53 -4.98
C VAL A 34 12.11 9.51 -6.50
N TYR A 35 12.37 10.64 -7.13
CA TYR A 35 12.16 10.85 -8.56
C TYR A 35 13.37 11.54 -9.20
N ALA A 36 13.61 11.21 -10.47
CA ALA A 36 14.63 11.84 -11.30
C ALA A 36 14.34 13.35 -11.50
N LYS A 37 15.23 14.05 -12.20
CA LYS A 37 15.01 15.48 -12.50
C LYS A 37 13.83 15.61 -13.44
N GLY A 38 12.86 16.44 -13.08
CA GLY A 38 11.65 16.62 -13.88
C GLY A 38 10.44 17.01 -13.04
N PRO A 39 9.26 17.10 -13.67
CA PRO A 39 8.04 17.59 -13.04
C PRO A 39 7.49 16.69 -11.92
N ALA A 40 7.87 15.41 -11.88
CA ALA A 40 7.49 14.49 -10.79
C ALA A 40 8.34 14.70 -9.52
N ARG A 41 9.49 15.39 -9.59
CA ARG A 41 10.37 15.56 -8.43
C ARG A 41 9.71 16.22 -7.21
N PRO A 42 8.89 17.28 -7.36
CA PRO A 42 8.22 17.89 -6.24
C PRO A 42 7.15 17.00 -5.58
N THR A 43 6.75 15.88 -6.20
CA THR A 43 5.74 14.96 -5.65
C THR A 43 6.36 13.80 -4.87
N GLY A 44 7.66 13.88 -4.55
CA GLY A 44 8.34 12.94 -3.67
C GLY A 44 7.97 13.11 -2.19
N GLY A 45 8.54 12.25 -1.35
CA GLY A 45 8.30 12.25 0.08
C GLY A 45 8.79 10.96 0.73
N ALA A 46 8.77 10.90 2.06
CA ALA A 46 9.11 9.70 2.80
C ALA A 46 8.27 9.63 4.08
N GLY A 47 7.94 8.42 4.52
CA GLY A 47 7.17 8.23 5.73
C GLY A 47 6.95 6.77 6.10
N ALA A 48 6.50 6.55 7.32
CA ALA A 48 6.11 5.25 7.83
C ALA A 48 4.90 5.39 8.76
N VAL A 49 3.98 4.43 8.68
CA VAL A 49 2.81 4.29 9.55
C VAL A 49 2.76 2.86 10.08
N ALA A 50 2.64 2.73 11.40
CA ALA A 50 2.42 1.44 12.07
C ALA A 50 0.98 1.37 12.57
N MET A 51 0.29 0.26 12.27
CA MET A 51 -1.10 0.01 12.64
C MET A 51 -1.16 -1.28 13.43
N LEU A 52 -1.73 -1.21 14.65
CA LEU A 52 -1.97 -2.37 15.49
C LEU A 52 -3.39 -2.89 15.27
N ILE A 53 -3.54 -4.16 14.92
CA ILE A 53 -4.79 -4.78 14.49
C ILE A 53 -5.20 -5.87 15.48
N GLY A 54 -6.45 -5.84 15.94
CA GLY A 54 -7.03 -6.81 16.88
C GLY A 54 -8.53 -6.62 17.09
N ALA A 55 -9.12 -7.48 17.92
CA ALA A 55 -10.53 -7.43 18.28
C ALA A 55 -10.89 -6.18 19.12
N HIS A 56 -12.17 -5.78 19.09
CA HIS A 56 -12.72 -4.64 19.85
C HIS A 56 -12.00 -3.30 19.61
N ALA A 57 -11.54 -3.09 18.37
CA ALA A 57 -10.87 -1.86 17.97
C ALA A 57 -11.81 -0.64 18.01
N PRO A 58 -11.28 0.57 18.31
CA PRO A 58 -12.06 1.81 18.22
C PRO A 58 -12.36 2.22 16.77
N LEU A 59 -11.58 1.73 15.82
CA LEU A 59 -11.79 1.88 14.39
C LEU A 59 -12.05 0.49 13.80
N VAL A 60 -13.32 0.21 13.49
CA VAL A 60 -13.76 -1.11 13.04
C VAL A 60 -13.94 -1.12 11.52
N PHE A 61 -13.42 -2.16 10.86
CA PHE A 61 -13.66 -2.39 9.44
C PHE A 61 -15.05 -2.97 9.21
N ASP A 62 -15.77 -2.43 8.21
CA ASP A 62 -17.01 -3.02 7.73
C ASP A 62 -16.71 -4.18 6.78
N ARG A 63 -17.09 -5.39 7.19
CA ARG A 63 -16.85 -6.63 6.44
C ARG A 63 -17.58 -6.70 5.11
N GLY A 64 -18.70 -5.99 4.97
CA GLY A 64 -19.55 -6.00 3.77
C GLY A 64 -19.12 -5.00 2.71
N VAL A 65 -18.23 -4.07 3.05
CA VAL A 65 -17.92 -2.89 2.21
C VAL A 65 -16.47 -2.95 1.74
N ARG A 66 -16.21 -3.84 0.76
CA ARG A 66 -14.90 -3.94 0.10
C ARG A 66 -15.05 -4.13 -1.40
N SER A 67 -14.35 -3.31 -2.18
CA SER A 67 -14.21 -3.48 -3.63
C SER A 67 -12.74 -3.34 -4.02
N LEU A 68 -12.30 -4.14 -4.98
CA LEU A 68 -10.94 -4.13 -5.51
C LEU A 68 -11.00 -4.11 -7.04
N HIS A 69 -10.27 -3.18 -7.65
CA HIS A 69 -10.02 -3.16 -9.08
C HIS A 69 -8.52 -3.38 -9.30
N MET A 70 -8.18 -4.34 -10.15
CA MET A 70 -6.81 -4.63 -10.56
C MET A 70 -6.78 -4.75 -12.07
N ARG A 71 -5.80 -4.11 -12.70
CA ARG A 71 -5.63 -4.09 -14.15
C ARG A 71 -4.16 -4.15 -14.49
N HIS A 72 -3.83 -4.85 -15.56
CA HIS A 72 -2.48 -4.81 -16.13
C HIS A 72 -2.31 -3.50 -16.92
N VAL A 73 -1.39 -2.64 -16.47
CA VAL A 73 -1.05 -1.35 -17.08
C VAL A 73 0.41 -1.01 -16.82
N TYR A 74 0.96 -0.10 -17.61
CA TYR A 74 2.34 0.42 -17.51
C TYR A 74 2.34 1.94 -17.31
N ASP A 75 1.58 2.43 -16.34
CA ASP A 75 1.46 3.85 -15.99
C ASP A 75 2.60 4.33 -15.07
N PHE A 76 2.93 3.54 -14.05
CA PHE A 76 4.04 3.80 -13.12
C PHE A 76 4.69 2.48 -12.68
N TYR A 77 5.98 2.32 -12.97
CA TYR A 77 6.71 1.09 -12.63
C TYR A 77 8.21 1.33 -12.50
N LYS A 78 8.93 0.37 -11.91
CA LYS A 78 10.39 0.43 -11.68
C LYS A 78 11.10 -0.75 -12.38
N PRO A 79 11.31 -0.67 -13.70
CA PRO A 79 11.90 -1.78 -14.47
C PRO A 79 13.42 -1.84 -14.37
N ASP A 80 14.08 -0.71 -14.14
CA ASP A 80 15.52 -0.60 -14.00
C ASP A 80 15.94 -0.90 -12.57
N LEU A 81 16.55 -2.08 -12.36
CA LEU A 81 16.99 -2.53 -11.04
C LEU A 81 18.24 -1.80 -10.53
N SER A 82 18.91 -1.01 -11.37
CA SER A 82 20.08 -0.21 -10.99
C SER A 82 19.72 1.20 -10.51
N SER A 83 18.44 1.59 -10.61
CA SER A 83 17.95 2.94 -10.31
C SER A 83 16.77 2.91 -9.34
N GLU A 84 16.72 3.88 -8.42
CA GLU A 84 15.59 4.05 -7.52
C GLU A 84 14.39 4.75 -8.19
N TYR A 85 14.64 5.42 -9.33
CA TYR A 85 13.67 6.26 -10.01
C TYR A 85 12.71 5.43 -10.88
N PRO A 86 11.40 5.74 -10.83
CA PRO A 86 10.41 5.05 -11.64
C PRO A 86 10.40 5.55 -13.09
N THR A 87 9.95 4.68 -13.98
CA THR A 87 9.39 5.06 -15.28
C THR A 87 7.93 5.47 -15.08
N VAL A 88 7.56 6.66 -15.55
CA VAL A 88 6.23 7.25 -15.33
C VAL A 88 5.65 7.77 -16.64
N ASP A 89 4.48 7.28 -17.02
CA ASP A 89 3.60 7.94 -17.98
C ASP A 89 2.61 8.80 -17.20
N SER A 90 2.92 10.09 -17.07
CA SER A 90 2.17 11.00 -16.20
C SER A 90 0.71 11.18 -16.61
N LYS A 91 0.40 11.16 -17.91
CA LYS A 91 -0.98 11.26 -18.36
C LYS A 91 -1.71 9.97 -18.02
N LYS A 92 -1.07 8.82 -18.29
CA LYS A 92 -1.70 7.53 -18.06
C LYS A 92 -1.94 7.24 -16.58
N SER A 93 -1.02 7.65 -15.70
CA SER A 93 -1.17 7.47 -14.25
C SER A 93 -2.33 8.27 -13.64
N ILE A 94 -2.83 9.29 -14.34
CA ILE A 94 -4.02 10.06 -13.93
C ILE A 94 -5.31 9.42 -14.47
N GLU A 95 -5.25 8.76 -15.63
CA GLU A 95 -6.40 8.07 -16.23
C GLU A 95 -6.69 6.69 -15.62
N CYS A 96 -5.71 6.09 -14.95
CA CYS A 96 -5.83 4.76 -14.33
C CYS A 96 -6.51 4.84 -12.97
#